data_AF-A0A536T1A6-F1
#
_entry.id   AF-A0A536T1A6-F1
#
_cell.length_a   1.000
_cell.length_b   1.000
_cell.length_c   1.000
_cell.angle_alpha   90.00
_cell.angle_beta   90.00
_cell.angle_gamma   90.00
#
_symmetry.space_group_name_H-M   'P 1'
#
loop_
_entity.id
_entity.type
_entity.pdbx_description
1 polymer ?
#
loop_
_entity_poly.entity_id
_entity_poly.type
_entity_poly.pdbx_seq_one_letter_code
_entity_poly.pdbx_strand_id
1 'polypeptide(L)'
;MREDNEARARDARLARMKWLASGLLVLAGGIYVAAQALQPRYPWLYYVAVTAEAAMVGAIADWFAVTALFHHPFGLRFVPHTAIIPRNKQRIATGLSHFIETNFLTSAAVVQRIRDFQPARTLYGWLLRSENAEAVATYVTRLTAYGLNAFDDERVRNYLAQTIARRLQSADVASAAAQLLDVLTENRRHHELLDAALRALDEVLARPDTQAYLAGEVARSAPLLKWLSDLFQLKLDERAALKIVEVAVQKIKEVRESEGHELRRRFDAYVGEFVRRLKGEEALRDKVQRLRDEALASPALAAYLGGLWDELRAWLAAEHDRRPASLHQRVTAMLEALGR
;
A
#
# COMPACT_ATOMS: atom_id res chain seq x y z
N MET A 1 -50.82 -0.61 7.93
CA MET A 1 -52.22 -0.10 7.91
C MET A 1 -52.56 0.73 6.67
N ARG A 2 -51.86 1.85 6.35
CA ARG A 2 -52.16 2.61 5.11
C ARG A 2 -51.80 1.85 3.83
N GLU A 3 -50.62 1.22 3.79
CA GLU A 3 -50.17 0.40 2.65
C GLU A 3 -51.08 -0.83 2.42
N ASP A 4 -51.54 -1.48 3.49
CA ASP A 4 -52.45 -2.64 3.38
C ASP A 4 -53.82 -2.26 2.80
N ASN A 5 -54.32 -1.07 3.14
CA ASN A 5 -55.59 -0.58 2.62
C ASN A 5 -55.49 -0.21 1.13
N GLU A 6 -54.36 0.35 0.71
CA GLU A 6 -54.11 0.63 -0.71
C GLU A 6 -53.96 -0.66 -1.54
N ALA A 7 -53.25 -1.66 -1.01
CA ALA A 7 -53.11 -2.96 -1.65
C ALA A 7 -54.47 -3.62 -1.86
N ARG A 8 -55.31 -3.68 -0.81
CA ARG A 8 -56.67 -4.24 -0.88
C ARG A 8 -57.56 -3.50 -1.88
N ALA A 9 -57.46 -2.17 -1.94
CA ALA A 9 -58.22 -1.38 -2.90
C ALA A 9 -57.80 -1.65 -4.36
N ARG A 10 -56.49 -1.83 -4.60
CA ARG A 10 -55.95 -2.19 -5.92
C ARG A 10 -56.42 -3.58 -6.34
N ASP A 11 -56.34 -4.56 -5.44
CA ASP A 11 -56.78 -5.93 -5.71
C ASP A 11 -58.28 -6.01 -6.02
N ALA A 12 -59.11 -5.29 -5.26
CA ALA A 12 -60.55 -5.19 -5.51
C ALA A 12 -60.85 -4.57 -6.89
N ARG A 13 -60.11 -3.51 -7.28
CA ARG A 13 -60.25 -2.89 -8.60
C ARG A 13 -59.85 -3.85 -9.73
N LEU A 14 -58.73 -4.57 -9.57
CA LEU A 14 -58.27 -5.57 -10.52
C LEU A 14 -59.26 -6.72 -10.67
N ALA A 15 -59.82 -7.22 -9.56
CA ALA A 15 -60.85 -8.26 -9.58
C ALA A 15 -62.11 -7.80 -10.34
N ARG A 16 -62.57 -6.57 -10.09
CA ARG A 16 -63.71 -5.99 -10.81
C ARG A 16 -63.45 -5.86 -12.31
N MET A 17 -62.26 -5.40 -12.70
CA MET A 17 -61.89 -5.28 -14.11
C MET A 17 -61.82 -6.65 -14.80
N LYS A 18 -61.26 -7.66 -14.13
CA LYS A 18 -61.24 -9.05 -14.63
C LYS A 18 -62.65 -9.59 -14.84
N TRP A 19 -63.54 -9.39 -13.85
CA TRP A 19 -64.95 -9.81 -13.97
C TRP A 19 -65.68 -9.10 -15.12
N LEU A 20 -65.47 -7.80 -15.28
CA LEU A 20 -66.06 -7.05 -16.41
C LEU A 20 -65.52 -7.55 -17.76
N ALA A 21 -64.21 -7.74 -17.89
CA ALA A 21 -63.59 -8.23 -19.12
C ALA A 21 -64.09 -9.65 -19.48
N SER A 22 -64.12 -10.56 -18.51
CA SER A 22 -64.67 -11.91 -18.69
C SER A 22 -66.16 -11.88 -19.02
N GLY A 23 -66.93 -10.98 -18.38
CA GLY A 23 -68.34 -10.79 -18.65
C GLY A 23 -68.60 -10.29 -20.09
N LEU A 24 -67.82 -9.32 -20.57
CA LEU A 24 -67.90 -8.84 -21.95
C LEU A 24 -67.54 -9.93 -22.96
N LEU A 25 -66.53 -10.76 -22.66
CA LEU A 25 -66.15 -11.88 -23.54
C LEU A 25 -67.27 -12.93 -23.63
N VAL A 26 -67.84 -13.31 -22.49
CA VAL A 26 -68.98 -14.25 -22.44
C VAL A 26 -70.20 -13.66 -23.16
N LEU A 27 -70.46 -12.36 -22.98
CA LEU A 27 -71.53 -11.66 -23.68
C LEU A 27 -71.32 -11.68 -25.20
N ALA A 28 -70.11 -11.37 -25.68
CA ALA A 28 -69.78 -11.43 -27.11
C ALA A 28 -69.95 -12.85 -27.68
N GLY A 29 -69.49 -13.88 -26.95
CA GLY A 29 -69.72 -15.27 -27.32
C GLY A 29 -71.21 -15.66 -27.33
N GLY A 30 -71.99 -15.18 -26.37
CA GLY A 30 -73.44 -15.37 -26.33
C GLY A 30 -74.16 -14.69 -27.49
N ILE A 31 -73.78 -13.46 -27.84
CA ILE A 31 -74.30 -12.75 -29.02
C ILE A 31 -73.95 -13.50 -30.30
N TYR A 32 -72.72 -14.00 -30.42
CA TYR A 32 -72.29 -14.81 -31.57
C TYR A 32 -73.16 -16.07 -31.72
N VAL A 33 -73.32 -16.87 -30.67
CA VAL A 33 -74.13 -18.11 -30.71
C VAL A 33 -75.60 -17.80 -31.03
N ALA A 34 -76.17 -16.76 -30.42
CA ALA A 34 -77.55 -16.38 -30.67
C ALA A 34 -77.77 -15.87 -32.11
N ALA A 35 -76.87 -15.02 -32.61
CA ALA A 35 -76.91 -14.51 -33.98
C ALA A 35 -76.77 -15.67 -34.98
N GLN A 36 -75.88 -16.62 -34.71
CA GLN A 36 -75.65 -17.78 -35.57
C GLN A 36 -76.86 -18.74 -35.61
N ALA A 37 -77.53 -18.96 -34.47
CA ALA A 37 -78.71 -19.82 -34.37
C ALA A 37 -79.96 -19.21 -35.03
N LEU A 38 -80.10 -17.88 -34.99
CA LEU A 38 -81.24 -17.14 -35.56
C LEU A 38 -81.02 -16.70 -37.01
N GLN A 39 -79.79 -16.83 -37.52
CA GLN A 39 -79.44 -16.49 -38.91
C GLN A 39 -80.35 -17.15 -39.98
N PRO A 40 -80.80 -18.42 -39.85
CA PRO A 40 -81.70 -19.04 -40.83
C PRO A 40 -83.06 -18.32 -40.93
N ARG A 41 -83.47 -17.62 -39.87
CA ARG A 41 -84.75 -16.88 -39.81
C ARG A 41 -84.58 -15.40 -40.13
N TYR A 42 -83.42 -14.81 -39.83
CA TYR A 42 -83.13 -13.38 -40.05
C TYR A 42 -81.74 -13.19 -40.67
N PRO A 43 -81.64 -13.04 -42.00
CA PRO A 43 -80.34 -13.00 -42.70
C PRO A 43 -79.41 -11.85 -42.29
N TRP A 44 -79.92 -10.72 -41.83
CA TRP A 44 -79.11 -9.57 -41.40
C TRP A 44 -78.27 -9.85 -40.14
N LEU A 45 -78.62 -10.88 -39.35
CA LEU A 45 -77.85 -11.30 -38.18
C LEU A 45 -76.46 -11.82 -38.54
N TYR A 46 -76.19 -12.13 -39.81
CA TYR A 46 -74.86 -12.45 -40.29
C TYR A 46 -73.81 -11.38 -39.94
N TYR A 47 -74.13 -10.09 -40.13
CA TYR A 47 -73.20 -8.99 -39.80
C TYR A 47 -72.92 -8.90 -38.30
N VAL A 48 -73.92 -9.21 -37.48
CA VAL A 48 -73.78 -9.25 -36.01
C VAL A 48 -72.91 -10.44 -35.60
N ALA A 49 -73.10 -11.61 -36.21
CA ALA A 49 -72.31 -12.79 -35.94
C ALA A 49 -70.82 -12.55 -36.25
N VAL A 50 -70.49 -12.03 -37.43
CA VAL A 50 -69.08 -11.75 -37.81
C VAL A 50 -68.45 -10.69 -36.90
N THR A 51 -69.20 -9.66 -36.51
CA THR A 51 -68.68 -8.63 -35.58
C THR A 51 -68.42 -9.21 -34.19
N ALA A 52 -69.34 -10.04 -33.68
CA ALA A 52 -69.20 -10.71 -32.40
C ALA A 52 -68.05 -11.74 -32.41
N GLU A 53 -67.87 -12.46 -33.52
CA GLU A 53 -66.75 -13.36 -33.75
C GLU A 53 -65.41 -12.61 -33.71
N ALA A 54 -65.30 -11.52 -34.46
CA ALA A 54 -64.09 -10.68 -34.48
C ALA A 54 -63.77 -10.12 -33.08
N ALA A 55 -64.77 -9.64 -32.35
CA ALA A 55 -64.60 -9.14 -30.98
C ALA A 55 -64.13 -10.25 -30.01
N MET A 56 -64.72 -11.44 -30.10
CA MET A 56 -64.35 -12.60 -29.28
C MET A 56 -62.92 -13.07 -29.57
N VAL A 57 -62.58 -13.27 -30.85
CA VAL A 57 -61.24 -13.70 -31.27
C VAL A 57 -60.19 -12.65 -30.90
N GLY A 58 -60.49 -11.36 -31.10
CA GLY A 58 -59.61 -10.26 -30.71
C GLY A 58 -59.32 -10.22 -29.20
N ALA A 59 -60.34 -10.41 -28.38
CA ALA A 59 -60.19 -10.47 -26.92
C ALA A 59 -59.36 -11.70 -26.46
N ILE A 60 -59.52 -12.85 -27.10
CA ILE A 60 -58.71 -14.05 -26.83
C ILE A 60 -57.25 -13.83 -27.26
N ALA A 61 -57.02 -13.16 -28.39
CA ALA A 61 -55.68 -12.86 -28.88
C ALA A 61 -54.92 -11.89 -27.95
N ASP A 62 -55.59 -10.83 -27.46
CA ASP A 62 -55.00 -9.91 -26.48
C ASP A 62 -54.63 -10.62 -25.18
N TRP A 63 -55.53 -11.45 -24.66
CA TRP A 63 -55.25 -12.29 -23.48
C TRP A 63 -54.04 -13.20 -23.71
N PHE A 64 -53.95 -13.84 -24.88
CA PHE A 64 -52.83 -14.69 -25.25
C PHE A 64 -51.53 -13.89 -25.32
N ALA A 65 -51.51 -12.70 -25.91
CA ALA A 65 -50.32 -11.86 -26.04
C ALA A 65 -49.75 -11.45 -24.68
N VAL A 66 -50.61 -10.96 -23.77
CA VAL A 66 -50.19 -10.59 -22.40
C VAL A 66 -49.73 -11.82 -21.64
N THR A 67 -50.46 -12.94 -21.74
CA THR A 67 -50.09 -14.17 -21.07
C THR A 67 -48.76 -14.70 -21.61
N ALA A 68 -48.53 -14.72 -22.92
CA ALA A 68 -47.28 -15.16 -23.55
C ALA A 68 -46.09 -14.27 -23.19
N LEU A 69 -46.32 -13.00 -22.85
CA LEU A 69 -45.25 -12.12 -22.37
C LEU A 69 -44.72 -12.55 -20.99
N PHE A 70 -45.61 -12.93 -20.08
CA PHE A 70 -45.27 -13.19 -18.67
C PHE A 70 -45.26 -14.67 -18.24
N HIS A 71 -46.06 -15.52 -18.87
CA HIS A 71 -46.34 -16.91 -18.48
C HIS A 71 -46.51 -17.82 -19.72
N HIS A 72 -46.72 -19.12 -19.47
CA HIS A 72 -47.16 -20.06 -20.52
C HIS A 72 -48.69 -20.09 -20.56
N PRO A 73 -49.32 -19.87 -21.73
CA PRO A 73 -50.78 -19.97 -21.88
C PRO A 73 -51.24 -21.39 -21.47
N PHE A 74 -52.29 -21.48 -20.65
CA PHE A 74 -52.80 -22.74 -20.07
C PHE A 74 -51.77 -23.58 -19.29
N GLY A 75 -50.61 -23.03 -18.90
CA GLY A 75 -49.53 -23.79 -18.28
C GLY A 75 -48.77 -24.71 -19.24
N LEU A 76 -49.05 -24.62 -20.54
CA LEU A 76 -48.52 -25.52 -21.55
C LEU A 76 -47.15 -25.04 -22.04
N ARG A 77 -46.08 -25.68 -21.55
CA ARG A 77 -44.69 -25.33 -21.88
C ARG A 77 -44.28 -25.65 -23.32
N PHE A 78 -45.10 -26.40 -24.06
CA PHE A 78 -44.80 -26.81 -25.44
C PHE A 78 -45.01 -25.69 -26.46
N VAL A 79 -45.75 -24.61 -26.12
CA VAL A 79 -46.01 -23.50 -27.04
C VAL A 79 -44.73 -22.68 -27.21
N PRO A 80 -44.10 -22.69 -28.41
CA PRO A 80 -42.85 -21.98 -28.63
C PRO A 80 -43.07 -20.46 -28.50
N HIS A 81 -42.02 -19.72 -28.14
CA HIS A 81 -42.05 -18.24 -28.02
C HIS A 81 -43.04 -17.66 -26.98
N THR A 82 -43.33 -18.38 -25.90
CA THR A 82 -44.10 -17.90 -24.74
C THR A 82 -43.22 -17.70 -23.50
N ALA A 83 -43.74 -17.06 -22.46
CA ALA A 83 -42.98 -16.57 -21.31
C ALA A 83 -41.75 -15.72 -21.72
N ILE A 84 -41.94 -14.78 -22.65
CA ILE A 84 -40.85 -14.02 -23.29
C ILE A 84 -39.99 -13.28 -22.24
N ILE A 85 -40.61 -12.63 -21.25
CA ILE A 85 -39.89 -11.88 -20.20
C ILE A 85 -39.10 -12.83 -19.30
N PRO A 86 -39.71 -13.85 -18.64
CA PRO A 86 -38.95 -14.81 -17.84
C PRO A 86 -37.79 -15.45 -18.59
N ARG A 87 -38.01 -15.85 -19.85
CA ARG A 87 -37.00 -16.50 -20.70
C ARG A 87 -35.84 -15.58 -21.06
N ASN A 88 -36.06 -14.27 -21.17
CA ASN A 88 -35.05 -13.28 -21.51
C ASN A 88 -34.57 -12.45 -20.31
N LYS A 89 -34.89 -12.84 -19.07
CA LYS A 89 -34.60 -12.04 -17.86
C LYS A 89 -33.14 -11.59 -17.79
N GLN A 90 -32.19 -12.49 -18.10
CA GLN A 90 -30.76 -12.16 -18.07
C GLN A 90 -30.39 -11.10 -19.12
N ARG A 91 -30.86 -11.25 -20.36
CA ARG A 91 -30.62 -10.29 -21.44
C ARG A 91 -31.19 -8.91 -21.11
N ILE A 92 -32.41 -8.87 -20.55
CA ILE A 92 -33.07 -7.63 -20.12
C ILE A 92 -32.28 -7.00 -18.98
N ALA A 93 -31.85 -7.79 -17.98
CA ALA A 93 -31.05 -7.29 -16.86
C ALA A 93 -29.72 -6.67 -17.34
N THR A 94 -28.99 -7.36 -18.23
CA THR A 94 -27.74 -6.82 -18.80
C THR A 94 -27.97 -5.53 -19.57
N GLY A 95 -29.02 -5.45 -20.40
CA GLY A 95 -29.36 -4.22 -21.12
C GLY A 95 -29.73 -3.07 -20.19
N LEU A 96 -30.48 -3.35 -19.11
CA LEU A 96 -30.83 -2.36 -18.09
C LEU A 96 -29.61 -1.90 -17.30
N SER A 97 -28.70 -2.81 -16.94
CA SER A 97 -27.44 -2.46 -16.28
C SER A 97 -26.61 -1.52 -17.15
N HIS A 98 -26.42 -1.84 -18.43
CA HIS A 98 -25.69 -0.98 -19.37
C HIS A 98 -26.37 0.39 -19.54
N PHE A 99 -27.71 0.41 -19.59
CA PHE A 99 -28.46 1.66 -19.66
C PHE A 99 -28.26 2.54 -18.41
N ILE A 100 -28.33 1.95 -17.22
CA ILE A 100 -28.10 2.64 -15.95
C ILE A 100 -26.65 3.15 -15.88
N GLU A 101 -25.69 2.30 -16.25
CA GLU A 101 -24.27 2.67 -16.30
C GLU A 101 -24.04 3.88 -17.21
N THR A 102 -24.56 3.81 -18.43
CA THR A 102 -24.34 4.83 -19.46
C THR A 102 -25.06 6.14 -19.18
N ASN A 103 -26.28 6.10 -18.61
CA ASN A 103 -27.12 7.29 -18.48
C ASN A 103 -27.14 7.88 -17.07
N PHE A 104 -26.95 7.05 -16.03
CA PHE A 104 -27.11 7.47 -14.63
C PHE A 104 -25.84 7.36 -13.79
N LEU A 105 -24.91 6.46 -14.14
CA LEU A 105 -23.66 6.24 -13.40
C LEU A 105 -22.42 6.71 -14.16
N THR A 106 -22.55 7.70 -15.04
CA THR A 106 -21.37 8.33 -15.64
C THR A 106 -20.47 8.87 -14.53
N SER A 107 -19.15 8.75 -14.69
CA SER A 107 -18.20 9.24 -13.67
C SER A 107 -18.45 10.71 -13.34
N ALA A 108 -18.84 11.51 -14.33
CA ALA A 108 -19.24 12.90 -14.14
C ALA A 108 -20.50 13.06 -13.28
N ALA A 109 -21.56 12.30 -13.54
CA ALA A 109 -22.80 12.34 -12.75
C ALA A 109 -22.59 11.88 -11.31
N VAL A 110 -21.80 10.82 -11.10
CA VAL A 110 -21.46 10.31 -9.76
C VAL A 110 -20.64 11.33 -8.98
N VAL A 111 -19.57 11.88 -9.58
CA VAL A 111 -18.75 12.90 -8.93
C VAL A 111 -19.57 14.15 -8.62
N GLN A 112 -20.49 14.55 -9.51
CA GLN A 112 -21.37 15.69 -9.26
C GLN A 112 -22.30 15.44 -8.07
N ARG A 113 -22.93 14.25 -7.99
CA ARG A 113 -23.78 13.88 -6.85
C ARG A 113 -23.00 13.81 -5.54
N ILE A 114 -21.77 13.29 -5.57
CA ILE A 114 -20.88 13.30 -4.39
C ILE A 114 -20.55 14.74 -3.98
N ARG A 115 -20.28 15.64 -4.93
CA ARG A 115 -20.06 17.06 -4.65
C ARG A 115 -21.28 17.74 -4.06
N ASP A 116 -22.47 17.47 -4.59
CA ASP A 116 -23.74 18.03 -4.10
C ASP A 116 -24.03 17.59 -2.66
N PHE A 117 -23.67 16.35 -2.30
CA PHE A 117 -23.81 15.81 -0.94
C PHE A 117 -22.83 16.45 0.06
N GLN A 118 -21.79 17.13 -0.41
CA GLN A 118 -20.75 17.77 0.41
C GLN A 118 -20.25 16.87 1.58
N PRO A 119 -19.76 15.65 1.30
CA PRO A 119 -19.42 14.68 2.35
C PRO A 119 -18.38 15.22 3.33
N ALA A 120 -17.43 16.03 2.85
CA ALA A 120 -16.46 16.71 3.69
C ALA A 120 -17.13 17.65 4.71
N ARG A 121 -18.18 18.39 4.30
CA ARG A 121 -18.93 19.29 5.18
C ARG A 121 -19.79 18.52 6.18
N THR A 122 -20.38 17.41 5.76
CA THR A 122 -21.14 16.50 6.64
C THR A 122 -20.22 15.87 7.70
N LEU A 123 -19.06 15.37 7.27
CA LEU A 123 -18.03 14.82 8.16
C LEU A 123 -17.50 15.90 9.11
N TYR A 124 -17.26 17.09 8.60
CA TYR A 124 -16.82 18.24 9.39
C TYR A 124 -17.86 18.66 10.45
N GLY A 125 -19.13 18.80 10.07
CA GLY A 125 -20.22 19.10 11.01
C GLY A 125 -20.43 17.99 12.05
N TRP A 126 -20.10 16.75 11.70
CA TRP A 126 -20.09 15.63 12.64
C TRP A 126 -18.89 15.71 13.61
N LEU A 127 -17.68 15.98 13.11
CA LEU A 127 -16.45 16.13 13.91
C LEU A 127 -16.49 17.33 14.86
N LEU A 128 -17.22 18.38 14.50
CA LEU A 128 -17.39 19.59 15.32
C LEU A 128 -18.17 19.35 16.64
N ARG A 129 -18.85 18.22 16.78
CA ARG A 129 -19.50 17.87 18.03
C ARG A 129 -18.45 17.33 19.00
N SER A 130 -18.35 17.92 20.20
CA SER A 130 -17.37 17.56 21.22
C SER A 130 -17.35 16.05 21.51
N GLU A 131 -18.52 15.42 21.61
CA GLU A 131 -18.67 13.97 21.81
C GLU A 131 -18.01 13.13 20.71
N ASN A 132 -18.12 13.56 19.44
CA ASN A 132 -17.55 12.87 18.30
C ASN A 132 -16.04 13.14 18.18
N ALA A 133 -15.61 14.36 18.43
CA ALA A 133 -14.19 14.72 18.49
C ALA A 133 -13.46 13.90 19.57
N GLU A 134 -14.06 13.75 20.75
CA GLU A 134 -13.53 12.96 21.85
C GLU A 134 -13.50 11.46 21.51
N ALA A 135 -14.55 10.93 20.88
CA ALA A 135 -14.58 9.56 20.40
C ALA A 135 -13.47 9.29 19.37
N VAL A 136 -13.30 10.17 18.39
CA VAL A 136 -12.24 10.07 17.37
C VAL A 136 -10.87 10.18 18.01
N ALA A 137 -10.65 11.14 18.91
CA ALA A 137 -9.39 11.30 19.62
C ALA A 137 -9.06 10.05 20.47
N THR A 138 -10.06 9.43 21.09
CA THR A 138 -9.90 8.16 21.82
C THR A 138 -9.51 7.03 20.89
N TYR A 139 -10.18 6.88 19.74
CA TYR A 139 -9.84 5.87 18.74
C TYR A 139 -8.45 6.07 18.16
N VAL A 140 -8.06 7.30 17.82
CA VAL A 140 -6.73 7.64 17.30
C VAL A 140 -5.66 7.33 18.33
N THR A 141 -5.86 7.70 19.60
CA THR A 141 -4.90 7.39 20.68
C THR A 141 -4.78 5.89 20.89
N ARG A 142 -5.90 5.14 20.87
CA ARG A 142 -5.87 3.67 20.99
C ARG A 142 -5.23 2.99 19.79
N LEU A 143 -5.49 3.44 18.57
CA LEU A 143 -4.83 2.96 17.36
C LEU A 143 -3.33 3.29 17.36
N THR A 144 -2.95 4.43 17.93
CA THR A 144 -1.53 4.79 18.09
C THR A 144 -0.86 3.87 19.10
N ALA A 145 -1.48 3.64 20.27
CA ALA A 145 -0.97 2.70 21.27
C ALA A 145 -0.93 1.26 20.75
N TYR A 146 -1.97 0.82 20.03
CA TYR A 146 -2.02 -0.49 19.40
C TYR A 146 -1.03 -0.61 18.25
N GLY A 147 -0.84 0.44 17.45
CA GLY A 147 0.16 0.51 16.40
C GLY A 147 1.57 0.37 16.97
N LEU A 148 1.88 1.13 18.03
CA LEU A 148 3.14 1.02 18.77
C LEU A 148 3.36 -0.39 19.34
N ASN A 149 2.31 -1.05 19.85
CA ASN A 149 2.37 -2.44 20.30
C ASN A 149 2.36 -3.47 19.16
N ALA A 150 1.92 -3.13 17.96
CA ALA A 150 2.01 -3.99 16.77
C ALA A 150 3.42 -3.94 16.14
N PHE A 151 4.14 -2.82 16.33
CA PHE A 151 5.59 -2.73 16.08
C PHE A 151 6.44 -3.53 17.07
N ASP A 152 5.81 -4.07 18.12
CA ASP A 152 6.45 -4.91 19.15
C ASP A 152 6.77 -6.33 18.65
N ASP A 153 6.19 -6.72 17.50
CA ASP A 153 6.33 -8.06 16.95
C ASP A 153 7.70 -8.28 16.30
N GLU A 154 8.40 -9.34 16.72
CA GLU A 154 9.61 -9.89 16.09
C GLU A 154 9.46 -9.96 14.55
N ARG A 155 8.22 -10.19 14.05
CA ARG A 155 7.89 -10.18 12.62
C ARG A 155 8.14 -8.84 11.95
N VAL A 156 7.84 -7.72 12.59
CA VAL A 156 8.03 -6.38 12.01
C VAL A 156 9.52 -6.05 11.93
N ARG A 157 10.27 -6.37 12.99
CA ARG A 157 11.74 -6.27 13.01
C ARG A 157 12.36 -7.11 11.88
N ASN A 158 11.96 -8.36 11.76
CA ASN A 158 12.45 -9.25 10.71
C ASN A 158 12.05 -8.78 9.31
N TYR A 159 10.82 -8.28 9.14
CA TYR A 159 10.35 -7.74 7.87
C TYR A 159 11.12 -6.48 7.45
N LEU A 160 11.36 -5.54 8.37
CA LEU A 160 12.16 -4.34 8.14
C LEU A 160 13.60 -4.71 7.78
N ALA A 161 14.24 -5.57 8.58
CA ALA A 161 15.60 -6.04 8.31
C ALA A 161 15.71 -6.71 6.93
N GLN A 162 14.78 -7.61 6.59
CA GLN A 162 14.75 -8.27 5.28
C GLN A 162 14.45 -7.28 4.13
N THR A 163 13.64 -6.26 4.37
CA THR A 163 13.31 -5.26 3.34
C THR A 163 14.49 -4.34 3.07
N ILE A 164 15.17 -3.89 4.13
CA ILE A 164 16.42 -3.12 4.04
C ILE A 164 17.49 -3.97 3.33
N ALA A 165 17.70 -5.22 3.77
CA ALA A 165 18.67 -6.12 3.15
C ALA A 165 18.39 -6.33 1.65
N ARG A 166 17.14 -6.59 1.25
CA ARG A 166 16.75 -6.73 -0.17
C ARG A 166 16.98 -5.45 -0.98
N ARG A 167 16.68 -4.29 -0.41
CA ARG A 167 16.92 -2.99 -1.06
C ARG A 167 18.42 -2.72 -1.22
N LEU A 168 19.24 -3.04 -0.23
CA LEU A 168 20.70 -2.91 -0.35
C LEU A 168 21.30 -3.94 -1.33
N GLN A 169 20.79 -5.16 -1.38
CA GLN A 169 21.24 -6.17 -2.35
C GLN A 169 20.96 -5.76 -3.80
N SER A 170 19.81 -5.15 -4.05
CA SER A 170 19.41 -4.67 -5.38
C SER A 170 20.03 -3.31 -5.76
N ALA A 171 20.60 -2.59 -4.79
CA ALA A 171 21.26 -1.31 -5.03
C ALA A 171 22.72 -1.51 -5.50
N ASP A 172 23.17 -0.63 -6.40
CA ASP A 172 24.58 -0.53 -6.77
C ASP A 172 25.37 0.20 -5.68
N VAL A 173 25.68 -0.53 -4.61
CA VAL A 173 26.39 -0.02 -3.44
C VAL A 173 27.80 0.46 -3.79
N ALA A 174 28.43 -0.13 -4.82
CA ALA A 174 29.75 0.30 -5.27
C ALA A 174 29.70 1.71 -5.88
N SER A 175 28.71 1.99 -6.74
CA SER A 175 28.51 3.35 -7.28
C SER A 175 28.12 4.36 -6.21
N ALA A 176 27.24 4.00 -5.28
CA ALA A 176 26.85 4.89 -4.17
C ALA A 176 28.05 5.20 -3.25
N ALA A 177 28.86 4.19 -2.91
CA ALA A 177 30.07 4.36 -2.13
C ALA A 177 31.10 5.24 -2.86
N ALA A 178 31.26 5.06 -4.18
CA ALA A 178 32.14 5.90 -4.99
C ALA A 178 31.68 7.37 -5.04
N GLN A 179 30.36 7.62 -5.15
CA GLN A 179 29.80 8.97 -5.12
C GLN A 179 29.95 9.64 -3.75
N LEU A 180 29.74 8.90 -2.66
CA LEU A 180 29.98 9.42 -1.31
C LEU A 180 31.45 9.75 -1.09
N LEU A 181 32.36 8.85 -1.51
CA LEU A 181 33.80 9.10 -1.42
C LEU A 181 34.24 10.28 -2.27
N ASP A 182 33.67 10.47 -3.47
CA ASP A 182 33.88 11.66 -4.30
C ASP A 182 33.56 12.94 -3.51
N VAL A 183 32.35 13.03 -2.93
CA VAL A 183 31.88 14.21 -2.20
C VAL A 183 32.75 14.49 -0.96
N LEU A 184 33.18 13.45 -0.26
CA LEU A 184 34.09 13.56 0.88
C LEU A 184 35.52 13.93 0.44
N THR A 185 35.93 13.54 -0.76
CA THR A 185 37.25 13.85 -1.30
C THR A 185 37.32 15.29 -1.83
N GLU A 186 36.29 15.71 -2.56
CA GLU A 186 36.17 17.05 -3.16
C GLU A 186 36.15 18.15 -2.10
N ASN A 187 35.45 17.93 -0.98
CA ASN A 187 35.40 18.89 0.14
C ASN A 187 36.54 18.73 1.15
N ARG A 188 37.58 17.93 0.85
CA ARG A 188 38.65 17.54 1.79
C ARG A 188 38.19 16.95 3.13
N ARG A 189 36.93 16.55 3.26
CA ARG A 189 36.37 15.94 4.49
C ARG A 189 36.98 14.58 4.83
N HIS A 190 37.58 13.90 3.84
CA HIS A 190 38.43 12.73 4.10
C HIS A 190 39.63 13.02 5.01
N HIS A 191 40.11 14.28 5.09
CA HIS A 191 41.12 14.69 6.07
C HIS A 191 40.56 14.76 7.50
N GLU A 192 39.29 15.16 7.67
CA GLU A 192 38.66 15.14 9.00
C GLU A 192 38.56 13.71 9.54
N LEU A 193 38.24 12.75 8.68
CA LEU A 193 38.23 11.33 9.01
C LEU A 193 39.64 10.79 9.28
N LEU A 194 40.63 11.19 8.46
CA LEU A 194 42.03 10.85 8.69
C LEU A 194 42.52 11.40 10.04
N ASP A 195 42.19 12.64 10.38
CA ASP A 195 42.57 13.26 11.64
C ASP A 195 41.92 12.55 12.84
N ALA A 196 40.63 12.20 12.73
CA ALA A 196 39.94 11.41 13.75
C ALA A 196 40.58 10.03 13.94
N ALA A 197 40.93 9.35 12.84
CA ALA A 197 41.61 8.06 12.89
C ALA A 197 43.01 8.17 13.49
N LEU A 198 43.80 9.17 13.09
CA LEU A 198 45.14 9.44 13.64
C LEU A 198 45.08 9.80 15.12
N ARG A 199 44.03 10.51 15.58
CA ARG A 199 43.81 10.78 17.01
C ARG A 199 43.48 9.51 17.79
N ALA A 200 42.57 8.68 17.29
CA ALA A 200 42.24 7.41 17.95
C ALA A 200 43.45 6.47 17.99
N LEU A 201 44.25 6.41 16.92
CA LEU A 201 45.52 5.68 16.87
C LEU A 201 46.51 6.21 17.91
N ASP A 202 46.68 7.53 18.04
CA ASP A 202 47.55 8.13 19.05
C ASP A 202 47.10 7.78 20.47
N GLU A 203 45.80 7.85 20.77
CA GLU A 203 45.26 7.47 22.09
C GLU A 203 45.47 6.00 22.43
N VAL A 204 45.30 5.11 21.45
CA VAL A 204 45.53 3.67 21.62
C VAL A 204 47.02 3.37 21.75
N LEU A 205 47.86 3.99 20.93
CA LEU A 205 49.32 3.80 20.91
C LEU A 205 50.04 4.50 22.07
N ALA A 206 49.43 5.50 22.71
CA ALA A 206 49.98 6.14 23.91
C ALA A 206 49.87 5.26 25.17
N ARG A 207 49.10 4.16 25.11
CA ARG A 207 48.94 3.25 26.24
C ARG A 207 50.20 2.38 26.40
N PRO A 208 50.83 2.33 27.60
CA PRO A 208 52.05 1.56 27.84
C PRO A 208 51.87 0.07 27.50
N ASP A 209 50.72 -0.50 27.86
CA ASP A 209 50.41 -1.91 27.62
C ASP A 209 50.30 -2.24 26.12
N THR A 210 49.76 -1.31 25.33
CA THR A 210 49.62 -1.46 23.89
C THR A 210 50.97 -1.37 23.19
N GLN A 211 51.85 -0.47 23.63
CA GLN A 211 53.23 -0.39 23.11
C GLN A 211 54.03 -1.66 23.42
N ALA A 212 53.93 -2.18 24.64
CA ALA A 212 54.60 -3.41 25.04
C ALA A 212 54.08 -4.63 24.25
N TYR A 213 52.76 -4.73 24.06
CA TYR A 213 52.15 -5.77 23.24
C TYR A 213 52.60 -5.71 21.78
N LEU A 214 52.56 -4.53 21.16
CA LEU A 214 52.99 -4.32 19.77
C LEU A 214 54.48 -4.60 19.61
N ALA A 215 55.32 -4.17 20.55
CA ALA A 215 56.75 -4.48 20.52
C ALA A 215 57.00 -5.99 20.62
N GLY A 216 56.24 -6.70 21.45
CA GLY A 216 56.29 -8.17 21.53
C GLY A 216 55.84 -8.86 20.24
N GLU A 217 54.83 -8.32 19.55
CA GLU A 217 54.35 -8.88 18.28
C GLU A 217 55.33 -8.60 17.12
N VAL A 218 55.91 -7.40 17.09
CA VAL A 218 57.00 -7.04 16.18
C VAL A 218 58.23 -7.92 16.45
N ALA A 219 58.57 -8.18 17.71
CA ALA A 219 59.64 -9.09 18.11
C ALA A 219 59.42 -10.53 17.60
N ARG A 220 58.16 -11.00 17.57
CA ARG A 220 57.78 -12.34 17.10
C ARG A 220 57.70 -12.44 15.57
N SER A 221 57.40 -11.34 14.87
CA SER A 221 57.39 -11.29 13.40
C SER A 221 58.80 -11.22 12.82
N ALA A 222 59.48 -12.36 12.79
CA ALA A 222 60.81 -12.55 12.21
C ALA A 222 61.02 -11.97 10.78
N PRO A 223 60.07 -12.01 9.83
CA PRO A 223 60.31 -11.49 8.48
C PRO A 223 60.30 -9.95 8.41
N LEU A 224 59.49 -9.26 9.22
CA LEU A 224 59.46 -7.79 9.28
C LEU A 224 60.75 -7.24 9.89
N LEU A 225 61.20 -7.87 10.98
CA LEU A 225 62.48 -7.55 11.61
C LEU A 225 63.65 -7.76 10.65
N LYS A 226 63.70 -8.89 9.94
CA LYS A 226 64.80 -9.17 9.01
C LYS A 226 64.89 -8.14 7.88
N TRP A 227 63.75 -7.76 7.30
CA TRP A 227 63.69 -6.69 6.30
C TRP A 227 64.12 -5.33 6.85
N LEU A 228 63.72 -4.97 8.08
CA LEU A 228 64.15 -3.74 8.76
C LEU A 228 65.66 -3.75 9.11
N SER A 229 66.20 -4.90 9.51
CA SER A 229 67.63 -5.10 9.78
C SER A 229 68.47 -4.90 8.52
N ASP A 230 68.04 -5.47 7.40
CA ASP A 230 68.74 -5.36 6.12
C ASP A 230 68.66 -3.92 5.55
N LEU A 231 67.55 -3.21 5.77
CA LEU A 231 67.37 -1.83 5.28
C LEU A 231 68.14 -0.78 6.12
N PHE A 232 68.29 -1.00 7.43
CA PHE A 232 68.88 -0.02 8.35
C PHE A 232 70.17 -0.47 9.06
N GLN A 233 70.69 -1.67 8.77
CA GLN A 233 71.94 -2.24 9.31
C GLN A 233 72.05 -2.25 10.85
N LEU A 234 70.92 -2.38 11.57
CA LEU A 234 70.88 -2.41 13.03
C LEU A 234 70.72 -3.83 13.57
N LYS A 235 71.45 -4.17 14.65
CA LYS A 235 71.22 -5.40 15.43
C LYS A 235 69.90 -5.24 16.21
N LEU A 236 68.91 -6.06 15.88
CA LEU A 236 67.56 -5.95 16.40
C LEU A 236 67.38 -6.81 17.67
N ASP A 237 67.57 -6.19 18.83
CA ASP A 237 67.12 -6.72 20.12
C ASP A 237 65.68 -6.25 20.43
N GLU A 238 65.07 -6.76 21.50
CA GLU A 238 63.74 -6.38 22.01
C GLU A 238 63.59 -4.86 22.21
N ARG A 239 64.69 -4.18 22.56
CA ARG A 239 64.79 -2.71 22.64
C ARG A 239 64.64 -2.01 21.29
N ALA A 240 65.03 -2.67 20.20
CA ALA A 240 64.87 -2.13 18.85
C ALA A 240 63.42 -2.23 18.37
N ALA A 241 62.68 -3.28 18.74
CA ALA A 241 61.24 -3.38 18.47
C ALA A 241 60.45 -2.25 19.16
N LEU A 242 60.76 -1.98 20.44
CA LEU A 242 60.20 -0.82 21.15
C LEU A 242 60.54 0.50 20.44
N LYS A 243 61.79 0.67 20.02
CA LYS A 243 62.24 1.89 19.33
C LYS A 243 61.58 2.07 17.95
N ILE A 244 61.27 0.98 17.25
CA ILE A 244 60.51 1.01 15.98
C ILE A 244 59.09 1.51 16.23
N VAL A 245 58.42 1.01 17.27
CA VAL A 245 57.08 1.47 17.65
C VAL A 245 57.11 2.95 18.05
N GLU A 246 58.10 3.37 18.83
CA GLU A 246 58.28 4.76 19.24
C GLU A 246 58.49 5.71 18.04
N VAL A 247 59.34 5.32 17.09
CA VAL A 247 59.56 6.08 15.84
C VAL A 247 58.28 6.13 15.00
N ALA A 248 57.51 5.04 14.93
CA ALA A 248 56.24 5.01 14.19
C ALA A 248 55.20 5.96 14.82
N VAL A 249 55.06 5.95 16.15
CA VAL A 249 54.18 6.86 16.89
C VAL A 249 54.60 8.32 16.67
N GLN A 250 55.89 8.61 16.76
CA GLN A 250 56.41 9.95 16.51
C GLN A 250 56.12 10.40 15.07
N LYS A 251 56.23 9.51 14.08
CA LYS A 251 55.91 9.81 12.68
C LYS A 251 54.41 10.07 12.48
N ILE A 252 53.54 9.32 13.15
CA ILE A 252 52.09 9.55 13.15
C ILE A 252 51.75 10.94 13.71
N LYS A 253 52.45 11.35 14.77
CA LYS A 253 52.28 12.67 15.38
C LYS A 253 52.71 13.80 14.44
N GLU A 254 53.86 13.65 13.77
CA GLU A 254 54.34 14.60 12.74
C GLU A 254 53.35 14.76 11.57
N VAL A 255 52.73 13.66 11.13
CA VAL A 255 51.68 13.68 10.09
C VAL A 255 50.44 14.42 10.57
N ARG A 256 50.06 14.25 11.84
CA ARG A 256 48.90 14.91 12.42
C ARG A 256 49.10 16.43 12.51
N GLU A 257 50.28 16.86 12.95
CA GLU A 257 50.61 18.28 13.18
C GLU A 257 50.86 19.07 11.90
N SER A 258 51.23 18.40 10.80
CA SER A 258 51.52 19.04 9.51
C SER A 258 50.49 18.69 8.44
N GLU A 259 49.63 19.65 8.08
CA GLU A 259 48.67 19.50 6.98
C GLU A 259 49.34 19.27 5.62
N GLY A 260 50.56 19.78 5.42
CA GLY A 260 51.34 19.65 4.19
C GLY A 260 52.22 18.40 4.10
N HIS A 261 52.08 17.45 5.03
CA HIS A 261 52.96 16.28 5.11
C HIS A 261 52.88 15.40 3.86
N GLU A 262 54.01 14.82 3.42
CA GLU A 262 54.07 13.99 2.20
C GLU A 262 53.14 12.78 2.27
N LEU A 263 53.01 12.14 3.44
CA LEU A 263 52.08 11.04 3.67
C LEU A 263 50.60 11.43 3.49
N ARG A 264 50.20 12.66 3.83
CA ARG A 264 48.83 13.15 3.55
C ARG A 264 48.60 13.28 2.05
N ARG A 265 49.57 13.83 1.31
CA ARG A 265 49.49 13.90 -0.16
C ARG A 265 49.45 12.52 -0.83
N ARG A 266 50.21 11.55 -0.31
CA ARG A 266 50.16 10.16 -0.79
C ARG A 266 48.82 9.50 -0.48
N PHE A 267 48.24 9.79 0.68
CA PHE A 267 46.89 9.38 1.03
C PHE A 267 45.85 9.96 0.07
N ASP A 268 45.93 11.25 -0.26
CA ASP A 268 45.03 11.90 -1.22
C ASP A 268 45.11 11.24 -2.61
N ALA A 269 46.33 11.01 -3.10
CA ALA A 269 46.55 10.35 -4.38
C ALA A 269 45.99 8.92 -4.37
N TYR A 270 46.21 8.18 -3.28
CA TYR A 270 45.70 6.82 -3.11
C TYR A 270 44.16 6.79 -3.05
N VAL A 271 43.54 7.67 -2.27
CA VAL A 271 42.08 7.77 -2.17
C VAL A 271 41.48 8.15 -3.52
N GLY A 272 42.03 9.15 -4.20
CA GLY A 272 41.56 9.56 -5.52
C GLY A 272 41.69 8.44 -6.57
N GLU A 273 42.80 7.70 -6.55
CA GLU A 273 42.97 6.52 -7.41
C GLU A 273 41.99 5.41 -7.05
N PHE A 274 41.81 5.11 -5.76
CA PHE A 274 40.87 4.10 -5.29
C PHE A 274 39.43 4.40 -5.72
N VAL A 275 38.99 5.66 -5.60
CA VAL A 275 37.64 6.08 -6.05
C VAL A 275 37.49 5.94 -7.56
N ARG A 276 38.52 6.30 -8.33
CA ARG A 276 38.51 6.15 -9.80
C ARG A 276 38.42 4.67 -10.20
N ARG A 277 39.21 3.81 -9.54
CA ARG A 277 39.21 2.37 -9.76
C ARG A 277 37.89 1.73 -9.33
N LEU A 278 37.28 2.17 -8.23
CA LEU A 278 35.97 1.69 -7.78
C LEU A 278 34.86 1.97 -8.80
N LYS A 279 34.96 3.06 -9.58
CA LYS A 279 34.00 3.39 -10.65
C LYS A 279 34.25 2.59 -11.94
N GLY A 280 35.52 2.39 -12.30
CA GLY A 280 35.91 1.83 -13.60
C GLY A 280 36.23 0.33 -13.62
N GLU A 281 36.71 -0.23 -12.51
CA GLU A 281 37.12 -1.64 -12.44
C GLU A 281 36.00 -2.53 -11.90
N GLU A 282 35.51 -3.43 -12.76
CA GLU A 282 34.44 -4.38 -12.41
C GLU A 282 34.85 -5.31 -11.25
N ALA A 283 36.08 -5.80 -11.24
CA ALA A 283 36.61 -6.66 -10.16
C ALA A 283 36.56 -6.01 -8.77
N LEU A 284 36.73 -4.69 -8.68
CA LEU A 284 36.68 -3.94 -7.42
C LEU A 284 35.23 -3.69 -6.98
N ARG A 285 34.33 -3.43 -7.94
CA ARG A 285 32.88 -3.36 -7.68
C ARG A 285 32.36 -4.68 -7.14
N ASP A 286 32.77 -5.80 -7.73
CA ASP A 286 32.40 -7.14 -7.27
C ASP A 286 32.94 -7.44 -5.86
N LYS A 287 34.13 -6.92 -5.53
CA LYS A 287 34.67 -7.05 -4.18
C LYS A 287 33.85 -6.27 -3.15
N VAL A 288 33.43 -5.05 -3.49
CA VAL A 288 32.57 -4.24 -2.62
C VAL A 288 31.17 -4.85 -2.48
N GLN A 289 30.61 -5.40 -3.56
CA GLN A 289 29.33 -6.10 -3.51
C GLN A 289 29.41 -7.37 -2.64
N ARG A 290 30.50 -8.14 -2.74
CA ARG A 290 30.74 -9.29 -1.83
C ARG A 290 30.85 -8.88 -0.37
N LEU A 291 31.61 -7.83 -0.07
CA LEU A 291 31.71 -7.31 1.30
C LEU A 291 30.34 -6.81 1.83
N ARG A 292 29.54 -6.17 0.98
CA ARG A 292 28.14 -5.83 1.31
C ARG A 292 27.34 -7.08 1.64
N ASP A 293 27.42 -8.12 0.80
CA ASP A 293 26.63 -9.34 0.99
C ASP A 293 27.05 -10.10 2.24
N GLU A 294 28.35 -10.17 2.54
CA GLU A 294 28.89 -10.72 3.78
C GLU A 294 28.44 -9.91 5.00
N ALA A 295 28.46 -8.58 4.93
CA ALA A 295 27.99 -7.71 6.01
C ALA A 295 26.48 -7.86 6.24
N LEU A 296 25.68 -7.96 5.17
CA LEU A 296 24.24 -8.21 5.23
C LEU A 296 23.89 -9.60 5.76
N ALA A 297 24.74 -10.60 5.49
CA ALA A 297 24.61 -11.96 6.03
C ALA A 297 25.11 -12.08 7.47
N SER A 298 25.81 -11.06 8.00
CA SER A 298 26.39 -11.11 9.34
C SER A 298 25.31 -11.02 10.42
N PRO A 299 25.22 -12.01 11.33
CA PRO A 299 24.28 -11.96 12.45
C PRO A 299 24.55 -10.78 13.39
N ALA A 300 25.78 -10.26 13.44
CA ALA A 300 26.12 -9.09 14.23
C ALA A 300 25.44 -7.81 13.72
N LEU A 301 25.33 -7.62 12.40
CA LEU A 301 24.64 -6.47 11.82
C LEU A 301 23.13 -6.54 12.10
N ALA A 302 22.54 -7.74 11.97
CA ALA A 302 21.14 -7.96 12.30
C ALA A 302 20.84 -7.70 13.79
N ALA A 303 21.74 -8.11 14.69
CA ALA A 303 21.62 -7.82 16.12
C ALA A 303 21.74 -6.32 16.41
N TYR A 304 22.70 -5.62 15.79
CA TYR A 304 22.87 -4.18 15.95
C TYR A 304 21.66 -3.37 15.45
N LEU A 305 21.14 -3.70 14.26
CA LEU A 305 19.91 -3.08 13.73
C LEU A 305 18.69 -3.38 14.61
N GLY A 306 18.63 -4.58 15.20
CA GLY A 306 17.64 -4.92 16.23
C GLY A 306 17.74 -4.01 17.45
N GLY A 307 18.95 -3.82 17.99
CA GLY A 307 19.18 -2.92 19.12
C GLY A 307 18.78 -1.48 18.85
N LEU A 308 19.14 -0.93 17.67
CA LEU A 308 18.71 0.41 17.26
C LEU A 308 17.18 0.54 17.15
N TRP A 309 16.51 -0.51 16.66
CA TRP A 309 15.06 -0.56 16.60
C TRP A 309 14.43 -0.55 18.00
N ASP A 310 15.01 -1.29 18.93
CA ASP A 310 14.55 -1.34 20.31
C ASP A 310 14.80 -0.02 21.05
N GLU A 311 15.92 0.67 20.79
CA GLU A 311 16.19 2.02 21.28
C GLU A 311 15.18 3.05 20.74
N LEU A 312 14.89 3.01 19.43
CA LEU A 312 13.88 3.88 18.82
C LEU A 312 12.49 3.63 19.44
N ARG A 313 12.14 2.36 19.66
CA ARG A 313 10.88 1.96 20.29
C ARG A 313 10.79 2.45 21.73
N ALA A 314 11.85 2.24 22.52
CA ALA A 314 11.93 2.70 23.89
C ALA A 314 11.79 4.24 23.98
N TRP A 315 12.38 4.96 23.03
CA TRP A 315 12.20 6.41 22.90
C TRP A 315 10.76 6.80 22.56
N LEU A 316 10.13 6.14 21.57
CA LEU A 316 8.73 6.39 21.19
C LEU A 316 7.74 6.07 22.33
N ALA A 317 7.95 4.96 23.04
CA ALA A 317 7.15 4.57 24.19
C ALA A 317 7.30 5.56 25.36
N ALA A 318 8.53 5.98 25.66
CA ALA A 318 8.81 6.98 26.69
C ALA A 318 8.19 8.35 26.38
N GLU A 319 8.11 8.74 25.10
CA GLU A 319 7.44 9.97 24.68
C GLU A 319 5.91 9.86 24.81
N HIS A 320 5.34 8.67 24.55
CA HIS A 320 3.92 8.40 24.75
C HIS A 320 3.52 8.47 26.23
N ASP A 321 4.28 7.80 27.12
CA ASP A 321 3.99 7.75 28.56
C ASP A 321 4.17 9.10 29.26
N ARG A 322 5.08 9.95 28.76
CA ARG A 322 5.26 11.30 29.32
C ARG A 322 4.12 12.25 28.97
N ARG A 323 3.29 11.96 27.96
CA ARG A 323 2.28 12.92 27.47
C ARG A 323 0.96 12.34 26.90
N PRO A 324 0.25 11.42 27.60
CA PRO A 324 -1.08 10.99 27.14
C PRO A 324 -2.09 12.15 27.10
N ALA A 325 -1.98 13.10 28.04
CA ALA A 325 -2.83 14.28 28.09
C ALA A 325 -2.59 15.23 26.89
N SER A 326 -1.37 15.32 26.36
CA SER A 326 -1.07 16.32 25.31
C SER A 326 -1.49 15.88 23.91
N LEU A 327 -1.45 14.59 23.58
CA LEU A 327 -1.84 14.10 22.25
C LEU A 327 -3.35 14.11 22.09
N HIS A 328 -4.08 13.59 23.07
CA HIS A 328 -5.54 13.68 23.10
C HIS A 328 -6.00 15.14 23.10
N GLN A 329 -5.46 16.00 23.97
CA GLN A 329 -5.79 17.44 23.97
C GLN A 329 -5.36 18.16 22.69
N ARG A 330 -4.22 17.82 22.06
CA ARG A 330 -3.80 18.43 20.78
C ARG A 330 -4.65 17.97 19.62
N VAL A 331 -5.05 16.69 19.59
CA VAL A 331 -5.95 16.17 18.55
C VAL A 331 -7.33 16.81 18.71
N THR A 332 -7.89 16.85 19.92
CA THR A 332 -9.13 17.56 20.21
C THR A 332 -9.02 19.05 19.87
N ALA A 333 -7.95 19.72 20.29
CA ALA A 333 -7.72 21.13 19.97
C ALA A 333 -7.49 21.39 18.47
N MET A 334 -6.85 20.48 17.72
CA MET A 334 -6.73 20.57 16.27
C MET A 334 -8.08 20.38 15.59
N LEU A 335 -8.89 19.42 16.04
CA LEU A 335 -10.22 19.17 15.49
C LEU A 335 -11.17 20.34 15.79
N GLU A 336 -11.06 20.95 16.98
CA GLU A 336 -11.78 22.16 17.36
C GLU A 336 -11.26 23.42 16.66
N ALA A 337 -9.96 23.52 16.39
CA ALA A 337 -9.34 24.65 15.68
C ALA A 337 -9.59 24.61 14.17
N LEU A 338 -9.67 23.42 13.57
CA LEU A 338 -10.18 23.22 12.22
C LEU A 338 -11.65 23.63 12.12
N GLY A 339 -12.35 23.60 13.27
CA GLY A 339 -13.75 23.94 13.49
C GLY A 339 -14.13 25.44 13.43
N ARG A 340 -13.14 26.33 13.49
CA ARG A 340 -13.29 27.80 13.41
C ARG A 340 -12.86 28.29 12.04
#